data_AF-A0A2V6QIR5-F1
#
_entry.id   AF-A0A2V6QIR5-F1
#
_cell.length_a   1.000
_cell.length_b   1.000
_cell.length_c   1.000
_cell.angle_alpha   90.00
_cell.angle_beta   90.00
_cell.angle_gamma   90.00
#
_symmetry.space_group_name_H-M   'P 1'
#
loop_
_entity.id
_entity.type
_entity.pdbx_description
1 polymer ?
#
loop_
_entity_poly.entity_id
_entity_poly.type
_entity_poly.pdbx_seq_one_letter_code
_entity_poly.pdbx_strand_id
1 'polypeptide(L)'
;MTLLLGALAALGCLTLGVLELLWPAGVRRGARPRAAPAGQIVPAPGSARPSPFLPRMSPARLVALVDRARTETDPERRTAGLRVAILTLERWRAGSTTPDDGVGRALERARAELWADYQQIALRRLASAVPWRATALR
;
A
#
# COMPACT_ATOMS: atom_id res chain seq x y z
N MET A 1 -8.02 31.05 -20.69
CA MET A 1 -8.47 29.69 -20.28
C MET A 1 -7.60 28.57 -20.84
N THR A 2 -7.00 28.71 -22.03
CA THR A 2 -6.15 27.68 -22.67
C THR A 2 -4.92 27.30 -21.85
N LEU A 3 -4.25 28.26 -21.20
CA LEU A 3 -3.08 28.00 -20.35
C LEU A 3 -3.41 27.18 -19.09
N LEU A 4 -4.61 27.38 -18.52
CA LEU A 4 -5.05 26.71 -17.30
C LEU A 4 -5.44 25.25 -17.59
N LEU A 5 -6.07 25.01 -18.74
CA LEU A 5 -6.34 23.66 -19.25
C LEU A 5 -5.04 22.91 -19.60
N GLY A 6 -4.06 23.59 -20.20
CA GLY A 6 -2.74 23.03 -20.48
C GLY A 6 -1.98 22.63 -19.21
N ALA A 7 -2.02 23.48 -18.18
CA ALA A 7 -1.40 23.17 -16.88
C ALA A 7 -2.06 21.97 -16.19
N LEU A 8 -3.40 21.86 -16.24
CA LEU A 8 -4.13 20.72 -15.70
C LEU A 8 -3.82 19.42 -16.46
N ALA A 9 -3.71 19.47 -17.78
CA ALA A 9 -3.36 18.32 -18.60
C ALA A 9 -1.92 17.84 -18.32
N ALA A 10 -0.97 18.78 -18.18
CA ALA A 10 0.41 18.47 -17.82
C ALA A 10 0.52 17.86 -16.41
N LEU A 11 -0.25 18.39 -15.45
CA LEU A 11 -0.33 17.85 -14.09
C LEU A 11 -0.94 16.43 -14.08
N GLY A 12 -1.95 16.18 -14.91
CA GLY A 12 -2.54 14.85 -15.10
C GLY A 12 -1.57 13.83 -15.71
N CYS A 13 -0.80 14.24 -16.72
CA CYS A 13 0.20 13.35 -17.33
C CYS A 13 1.36 13.05 -16.38
N LEU A 14 1.82 14.04 -15.61
CA LEU A 14 2.87 13.84 -14.59
C LEU A 14 2.42 12.88 -13.49
N THR A 15 1.19 13.00 -13.01
CA THR A 15 0.66 12.10 -11.98
C THR A 15 0.49 10.66 -12.50
N LEU A 16 0.02 10.47 -13.74
CA LEU A 16 -0.05 9.16 -14.38
C LEU A 16 1.34 8.54 -14.60
N GLY A 17 2.31 9.32 -15.10
CA GLY A 17 3.68 8.82 -15.33
C GLY A 17 4.39 8.41 -14.03
N VAL A 18 4.18 9.16 -12.94
CA VAL A 18 4.71 8.77 -11.62
C VAL A 18 4.03 7.51 -11.09
N LEU A 19 2.73 7.34 -11.33
CA LEU A 19 2.00 6.16 -10.89
C LEU A 19 2.45 4.88 -11.62
N GLU A 20 2.70 4.94 -12.92
CA GLU A 20 3.27 3.81 -13.68
C GLU A 20 4.69 3.47 -13.23
N LEU A 21 5.49 4.48 -12.87
CA LEU A 21 6.85 4.27 -12.36
C LEU A 21 6.86 3.60 -10.97
N LEU A 22 5.87 3.94 -10.13
CA LEU A 22 5.73 3.37 -8.79
C LEU A 22 5.03 2.00 -8.79
N TRP A 23 4.23 1.72 -9.81
CA TRP A 23 3.48 0.48 -9.98
C TRP A 23 3.60 -0.03 -11.43
N PRO A 24 4.60 -0.86 -11.76
CA PRO A 24 4.67 -1.44 -13.09
C PRO A 24 3.48 -2.38 -13.27
N ALA A 25 2.46 -1.94 -14.01
CA ALA A 25 1.27 -2.69 -14.37
C ALA A 25 1.57 -3.80 -15.42
N GLY A 26 2.73 -4.44 -15.31
CA GLY A 26 3.39 -5.17 -16.38
C GLY A 26 3.82 -6.61 -16.07
N VAL A 27 3.36 -7.24 -14.97
CA VAL A 27 3.50 -8.70 -14.82
C VAL A 27 2.16 -9.38 -15.15
N ARG A 28 1.77 -9.28 -16.42
CA ARG A 28 0.84 -10.23 -17.04
C ARG A 28 1.54 -11.60 -17.10
N ARG A 29 1.36 -12.47 -16.10
CA ARG A 29 1.57 -13.91 -16.32
C ARG A 29 0.33 -14.44 -17.03
N GLY A 30 0.50 -14.65 -18.33
CA GLY A 30 -0.54 -15.09 -19.25
C GLY A 30 -1.20 -16.39 -18.80
N ALA A 31 -2.53 -16.36 -18.77
CA ALA A 31 -3.34 -17.57 -18.89
C ALA A 31 -3.10 -18.17 -20.27
N ARG A 32 -2.42 -19.32 -20.32
CA ARG A 32 -2.29 -20.15 -21.52
C ARG A 32 -3.20 -21.37 -21.32
N PRO A 33 -4.29 -21.56 -22.09
CA PRO A 33 -5.05 -22.80 -22.02
C PRO A 33 -4.29 -23.82 -22.85
N ARG A 34 -3.61 -24.76 -22.20
CA ARG A 34 -3.11 -25.97 -22.86
C ARG A 34 -3.78 -27.17 -22.21
N ALA A 35 -4.74 -27.74 -22.92
CA ALA A 35 -5.35 -29.01 -22.60
C ALA A 35 -4.27 -30.10 -22.48
N ALA A 36 -4.29 -30.88 -21.40
CA ALA A 36 -3.60 -32.15 -21.19
C ALA A 36 -4.18 -32.86 -19.93
N PRO A 37 -4.07 -34.19 -19.83
CA PRO A 37 -5.17 -35.07 -19.41
C PRO A 37 -5.23 -35.39 -17.90
N ALA A 38 -6.32 -36.08 -17.53
CA ALA A 38 -6.69 -36.55 -16.20
C ALA A 38 -5.54 -37.23 -15.43
N GLY A 39 -5.30 -36.77 -14.20
CA GLY A 39 -4.41 -37.42 -13.25
C GLY A 39 -4.16 -36.56 -12.02
N GLN A 40 -4.69 -37.00 -10.88
CA GLN A 40 -4.43 -36.51 -9.52
C GLN A 40 -4.96 -35.10 -9.19
N ILE A 41 -6.19 -35.08 -8.67
CA ILE A 41 -6.71 -33.96 -7.88
C ILE A 41 -5.99 -33.98 -6.53
N VAL A 42 -4.85 -33.31 -6.45
CA VAL A 42 -4.41 -32.71 -5.18
C VAL A 42 -5.40 -31.58 -4.92
N PRO A 43 -6.11 -31.54 -3.78
CA PRO A 43 -6.97 -30.40 -3.49
C PRO A 43 -6.07 -29.15 -3.50
N ALA A 44 -6.33 -28.25 -4.45
CA ALA A 44 -5.78 -26.91 -4.42
C ALA A 44 -6.00 -26.37 -3.01
N PRO A 45 -4.99 -25.72 -2.37
CA PRO A 45 -5.19 -25.12 -1.08
C PRO A 45 -6.42 -24.23 -1.20
N GLY A 46 -7.49 -24.66 -0.54
CA GLY A 46 -8.80 -24.05 -0.70
C GLY A 46 -8.60 -22.56 -0.53
N SER A 47 -9.12 -21.78 -1.49
CA SER A 47 -9.35 -20.36 -1.28
C SER A 47 -10.32 -20.27 -0.09
N ALA A 48 -9.78 -20.35 1.12
CA ALA A 48 -10.51 -20.11 2.34
C ALA A 48 -11.04 -18.70 2.14
N ARG A 49 -12.35 -18.59 1.87
CA ARG A 49 -13.04 -17.31 1.95
C ARG A 49 -12.59 -16.71 3.27
N PRO A 50 -12.02 -15.49 3.29
CA PRO A 50 -11.63 -14.87 4.54
C PRO A 50 -12.86 -14.90 5.45
N SER A 51 -12.73 -15.57 6.60
CA SER A 51 -13.81 -15.68 7.56
C SER A 51 -14.34 -14.28 7.85
N PRO A 52 -15.67 -14.03 7.76
CA PRO A 52 -16.25 -12.73 8.07
C PRO A 52 -16.10 -12.41 9.57
N PHE A 53 -15.76 -13.40 10.38
CA PHE A 53 -15.40 -13.21 11.78
C PHE A 53 -13.95 -12.75 11.86
N LEU A 54 -13.74 -11.44 11.78
CA LEU A 54 -12.65 -10.87 12.56
C LEU A 54 -12.91 -11.25 14.03
N PRO A 55 -11.94 -11.85 14.75
CA PRO A 55 -12.06 -11.93 16.20
C PRO A 55 -12.33 -10.50 16.69
N ARG A 56 -13.33 -10.32 17.57
CA ARG A 56 -13.70 -9.01 18.12
C ARG A 56 -12.48 -8.36 18.77
N MET A 57 -11.73 -7.59 17.99
CA MET A 57 -10.58 -6.85 18.49
C MET A 57 -11.09 -5.63 19.23
N SER A 58 -10.54 -5.42 20.43
CA SER A 58 -10.81 -4.19 21.17
C SER A 58 -10.17 -3.00 20.44
N PRO A 59 -10.76 -1.80 20.55
CA PRO A 59 -10.15 -0.56 20.07
C PRO A 59 -8.70 -0.39 20.49
N ALA A 60 -8.36 -0.71 21.74
CA ALA A 60 -7.00 -0.66 22.26
C ALA A 60 -6.02 -1.56 21.49
N ARG A 61 -6.46 -2.77 21.11
CA ARG A 61 -5.63 -3.70 20.33
C ARG A 61 -5.41 -3.20 18.90
N LEU A 62 -6.37 -2.49 18.32
CA LEU A 62 -6.23 -1.87 17.01
C LEU A 62 -5.21 -0.72 17.06
N VAL A 63 -5.30 0.14 18.07
CA VAL A 63 -4.32 1.22 18.28
C VAL A 63 -2.92 0.62 18.47
N ALA A 64 -2.80 -0.45 19.26
CA ALA A 64 -1.53 -1.14 19.47
C ALA A 64 -0.91 -1.73 18.19
N LEU A 65 -1.71 -2.08 17.17
CA LEU A 65 -1.17 -2.51 15.86
C LEU A 65 -0.45 -1.36 15.16
N VAL A 66 -1.02 -0.16 15.21
CA VAL A 66 -0.41 1.06 14.66
C VAL A 66 0.87 1.37 15.44
N ASP A 67 0.82 1.38 16.77
CA ASP A 67 2.00 1.65 17.59
C ASP A 67 3.11 0.62 17.37
N ARG A 68 2.77 -0.67 17.25
CA ARG A 68 3.75 -1.71 16.91
C ARG A 68 4.41 -1.43 15.56
N ALA A 69 3.64 -1.07 14.54
CA ALA A 69 4.21 -0.74 13.23
C ALA A 69 5.16 0.47 13.33
N ARG A 70 4.87 1.45 14.19
CA ARG A 70 5.72 2.64 14.41
C ARG A 70 7.05 2.33 15.09
N THR A 71 7.12 1.27 15.89
CA THR A 71 8.40 0.84 16.49
C THR A 71 9.37 0.24 15.48
N GLU A 72 8.90 -0.08 14.27
CA GLU A 72 9.76 -0.61 13.21
C GLU A 72 10.67 0.49 12.63
N THR A 73 11.97 0.22 12.64
CA THR A 73 12.98 1.20 12.22
C THR A 73 13.11 1.21 10.70
N ASP A 74 13.02 0.04 10.07
CA ASP A 74 13.11 -0.09 8.61
C ASP A 74 11.83 0.49 7.94
N PRO A 75 11.95 1.56 7.12
CA PRO A 75 10.78 2.19 6.51
C PRO A 75 9.99 1.23 5.60
N GLU A 76 10.64 0.25 4.96
CA GLU A 76 9.92 -0.71 4.10
C GLU A 76 9.10 -1.71 4.93
N ARG A 77 9.61 -2.14 6.10
CA ARG A 77 8.86 -2.99 7.02
C ARG A 77 7.76 -2.23 7.76
N ARG A 78 8.05 -0.98 8.14
CA ARG A 78 7.09 -0.08 8.78
C ARG A 78 5.91 0.19 7.88
N THR A 79 6.13 0.50 6.60
CA THR A 79 5.04 0.67 5.62
C THR A 79 4.19 -0.60 5.45
N ALA A 80 4.81 -1.78 5.42
CA ALA A 80 4.07 -3.04 5.37
C ALA A 80 3.20 -3.24 6.64
N GLY A 81 3.75 -2.97 7.82
CA GLY A 81 3.02 -3.03 9.09
C GLY A 81 1.86 -2.03 9.16
N LEU A 82 2.09 -0.78 8.74
CA LEU A 82 1.07 0.27 8.71
C LEU A 82 -0.07 -0.07 7.75
N ARG A 83 0.22 -0.64 6.56
CA ARG A 83 -0.83 -1.11 5.62
C ARG A 83 -1.74 -2.16 6.26
N VAL A 84 -1.15 -3.15 6.93
CA VAL A 84 -1.92 -4.21 7.62
C VAL A 84 -2.76 -3.60 8.73
N ALA A 85 -2.20 -2.68 9.53
CA ALA A 85 -2.94 -1.98 10.57
C ALA A 85 -4.13 -1.20 9.97
N ILE A 86 -3.91 -0.34 8.96
CA ILE A 86 -4.94 0.46 8.29
C ILE A 86 -6.08 -0.43 7.79
N LEU A 87 -5.78 -1.50 7.04
CA LEU A 87 -6.79 -2.43 6.52
C LEU A 87 -7.58 -3.11 7.65
N THR A 88 -6.91 -3.42 8.76
CA THR A 88 -7.55 -4.05 9.93
C THR A 88 -8.50 -3.06 10.63
N LEU A 89 -8.06 -1.81 10.80
CA LEU A 89 -8.86 -0.73 11.38
C LEU A 89 -10.08 -0.40 10.51
N GLU A 90 -9.90 -0.30 9.19
CA GLU A 90 -11.00 -0.06 8.24
C GLU A 90 -12.02 -1.19 8.24
N ARG A 91 -11.56 -2.44 8.25
CA ARG A 91 -12.45 -3.61 8.31
C ARG A 91 -13.20 -3.67 9.64
N TRP A 92 -12.53 -3.36 10.75
CA TRP A 92 -13.19 -3.27 12.05
C TRP A 92 -14.25 -2.17 12.07
N ARG A 93 -13.93 -0.98 11.54
CA ARG A 93 -14.85 0.16 11.46
C ARG A 93 -16.09 -0.16 10.61
N ALA A 94 -15.90 -0.88 9.50
CA ALA A 94 -17.01 -1.31 8.64
C ALA A 94 -17.95 -2.32 9.34
N GLY A 95 -17.43 -3.10 10.29
CA GLY A 95 -18.20 -4.06 11.09
C GLY A 95 -18.69 -3.54 12.45
N SER A 96 -18.29 -2.34 12.85
CA SER A 96 -18.67 -1.74 14.13
C SER A 96 -19.89 -0.84 13.97
N THR A 97 -20.90 -1.04 14.82
CA THR A 97 -22.07 -0.15 14.93
C THR A 97 -21.78 1.11 15.75
N THR A 98 -20.68 1.11 16.51
CA THR A 98 -20.32 2.21 17.40
C THR A 98 -19.03 2.87 16.92
N PRO A 99 -19.04 4.18 16.63
CA PRO A 99 -17.81 4.90 16.29
C PRO A 99 -16.87 4.96 17.49
N ASP A 100 -15.58 4.90 17.23
CA ASP A 100 -14.52 5.07 18.23
C ASP A 100 -13.51 6.11 17.73
N ASP A 101 -13.44 7.25 18.41
CA ASP A 101 -12.59 8.38 18.05
C ASP A 101 -11.10 8.08 18.22
N GLY A 102 -10.74 7.16 19.11
CA GLY A 102 -9.38 6.68 19.28
C GLY A 102 -8.91 5.91 18.05
N VAL A 103 -9.74 4.98 17.56
CA VAL A 103 -9.50 4.23 16.33
C VAL A 103 -9.50 5.17 15.12
N GLY A 104 -10.42 6.12 15.07
CA GLY A 104 -10.47 7.14 14.01
C GLY A 104 -9.18 7.95 13.91
N ARG A 105 -8.69 8.49 15.04
CA ARG A 105 -7.43 9.24 15.09
C ARG A 105 -6.21 8.37 14.77
N ALA A 106 -6.19 7.11 15.23
CA ALA A 106 -5.13 6.18 14.92
C ALA A 106 -5.06 5.86 13.42
N LEU A 107 -6.22 5.70 12.76
CA LEU A 107 -6.31 5.48 11.32
C LEU A 107 -5.78 6.68 10.51
N GLU A 108 -6.21 7.90 10.84
CA GLU A 108 -5.75 9.11 10.16
C GLU A 108 -4.24 9.32 10.33
N ARG A 109 -3.72 9.09 11.54
CA ARG A 109 -2.28 9.15 11.80
C ARG A 109 -1.51 8.09 11.00
N ALA A 110 -1.99 6.84 11.00
CA ALA A 110 -1.34 5.77 10.25
C ALA A 110 -1.28 6.05 8.75
N ARG A 111 -2.33 6.68 8.18
CA ARG A 111 -2.35 7.10 6.77
C ARG A 111 -1.34 8.21 6.49
N ALA A 112 -1.24 9.21 7.37
CA ALA A 112 -0.27 10.28 7.24
C ALA A 112 1.18 9.75 7.32
N GLU A 113 1.46 8.87 8.28
CA GLU A 113 2.78 8.23 8.43
C GLU A 113 3.13 7.35 7.22
N LEU A 114 2.17 6.57 6.72
CA LEU A 114 2.37 5.76 5.52
C LEU A 114 2.72 6.62 4.30
N TRP A 115 2.06 7.78 4.14
CA TRP A 115 2.37 8.70 3.07
C TRP A 115 3.77 9.31 3.19
N ALA A 116 4.16 9.73 4.38
CA ALA A 116 5.50 10.26 4.65
C ALA A 116 6.58 9.21 4.34
N ASP A 117 6.38 7.95 4.75
CA ASP A 117 7.33 6.88 4.47
C ASP A 117 7.45 6.59 2.96
N TYR A 118 6.36 6.64 2.20
CA TYR A 118 6.44 6.53 0.73
C TYR A 118 7.27 7.64 0.11
N GLN A 119 7.07 8.89 0.53
CA GLN A 119 7.84 10.02 0.03
C GLN A 119 9.33 9.82 0.32
N GLN A 120 9.68 9.40 1.54
CA GLN A 120 11.06 9.15 1.92
C GLN A 120 11.69 8.00 1.11
N ILE A 121 10.98 6.89 0.92
CA ILE A 121 11.45 5.75 0.11
C ILE A 121 11.64 6.18 -1.35
N ALA A 122 10.68 6.88 -1.93
CA ALA A 122 10.76 7.36 -3.30
C ALA A 122 11.94 8.32 -3.51
N LEU A 123 12.13 9.27 -2.60
CA LEU A 123 13.27 10.20 -2.63
C LEU A 123 14.61 9.47 -2.49
N ARG A 124 14.71 8.48 -1.59
CA ARG A 124 15.93 7.68 -1.44
C ARG A 124 16.26 6.89 -2.71
N ARG A 125 15.25 6.28 -3.33
CA ARG A 125 15.40 5.56 -4.60
C ARG A 125 15.81 6.49 -5.73
N LEU A 126 15.18 7.66 -5.84
CA LEU A 126 15.55 8.69 -6.80
C LEU A 126 17.01 9.14 -6.60
N ALA A 127 17.42 9.44 -5.36
CA ALA A 127 18.80 9.81 -5.05
C ALA A 127 19.80 8.72 -5.45
N SER A 128 19.46 7.44 -5.23
CA SER A 128 20.33 6.32 -5.63
C SER A 128 20.40 6.11 -7.14
N ALA A 129 19.34 6.46 -7.88
CA ALA A 129 19.24 6.28 -9.33
C ALA A 129 19.86 7.44 -10.12
N VAL A 130 20.29 8.52 -9.45
CA VAL A 130 20.83 9.74 -10.07
C VAL A 130 22.33 9.86 -9.74
N PRO A 131 23.23 9.14 -10.47
CA PRO A 131 24.67 9.10 -10.20
C PRO A 131 25.42 10.40 -10.52
N TRP A 132 24.78 11.40 -11.13
CA TRP A 132 25.47 12.47 -11.88
C TRP A 132 26.02 13.63 -11.06
N ARG A 133 25.90 13.63 -9.72
CA ARG A 133 26.55 14.68 -8.90
C ARG A 133 28.09 14.61 -8.93
N ALA A 134 28.69 13.53 -9.44
CA ALA A 134 30.14 13.43 -9.65
C ALA A 134 30.61 13.95 -11.03
N THR A 135 29.73 14.05 -12.03
CA THR A 135 30.08 14.47 -13.40
C THR A 135 29.80 15.94 -13.71
N ALA A 136 29.09 16.66 -12.83
CA ALA A 136 28.76 18.07 -13.01
C ALA A 136 29.80 19.05 -12.42
N LEU A 137 30.92 18.56 -11.90
CA LEU A 137 32.01 19.34 -11.28
C LEU A 137 33.38 19.11 -11.94
N ARG A 138 33.41 18.77 -13.24
CA ARG A 138 34.64 18.82 -14.04
C ARG A 138 34.48 19.79 -15.20
#